data_AF-A0A924U8C7-F1
#
_entry.id   AF-A0A924U8C7-F1
#
_cell.length_a   1.000
_cell.length_b   1.000
_cell.length_c   1.000
_cell.angle_alpha   90.00
_cell.angle_beta   90.00
_cell.angle_gamma   90.00
#
_symmetry.space_group_name_H-M   'P 1'
#
loop_
_entity.id
_entity.type
_entity.pdbx_description
1 polymer ?
#
loop_
_entity_poly.entity_id
_entity_poly.type
_entity_poly.pdbx_seq_one_letter_code
_entity_poly.pdbx_strand_id
1 'polypeptide(L)'
;MILYPAEWNARKEAVFTALAKADGGGRRLWTIPWSPRAFPETEARVALCLSRAKRQPQGLGRWVKAWLIRLQYNGARRLFQRHQGAVAVAWNGLGGSRQAFLLAARDAGLATLYCELAPFPGRVTVDPMG
;
A
#
# COMPACT_ATOMS: atom_id res chain seq x y z
N MET A 1 -5.14 14.91 -0.95
CA MET A 1 -5.21 14.30 0.39
C MET A 1 -4.45 12.99 0.42
N ILE A 2 -3.65 12.76 1.46
CA ILE A 2 -2.83 11.55 1.62
C ILE A 2 -3.66 10.42 2.25
N LEU A 3 -3.62 9.22 1.66
CA LEU A 3 -4.23 7.99 2.21
C LEU A 3 -3.14 6.96 2.51
N TYR A 4 -3.10 6.46 3.73
CA TYR A 4 -2.07 5.48 4.13
C TYR A 4 -2.59 4.49 5.17
N PRO A 5 -2.14 3.21 5.13
CA PRO A 5 -2.40 2.24 6.18
C PRO A 5 -1.56 2.56 7.43
N ALA A 6 -2.17 2.35 8.59
CA ALA A 6 -1.56 2.50 9.90
C ALA A 6 -0.24 1.74 10.02
N GLU A 7 0.76 2.39 10.62
CA GLU A 7 2.02 1.75 10.97
C GLU A 7 2.15 1.64 12.49
N TRP A 8 2.61 0.48 12.95
CA TRP A 8 2.84 0.23 14.39
C TRP A 8 4.13 0.87 14.91
N ASN A 9 4.98 1.34 14.00
CA ASN A 9 6.20 2.03 14.35
C ASN A 9 5.96 3.54 14.37
N ALA A 10 6.15 4.17 15.54
CA ALA A 10 5.88 5.59 15.75
C ALA A 10 6.65 6.50 14.77
N ARG A 11 7.88 6.15 14.38
CA ARG A 11 8.67 6.95 13.43
C ARG A 11 8.04 6.92 12.02
N LYS A 12 7.56 5.76 11.56
CA LYS A 12 6.90 5.64 10.25
C LYS A 12 5.57 6.39 10.24
N GLU A 13 4.80 6.28 11.32
CA GLU A 13 3.54 6.99 11.50
C GLU A 13 3.74 8.51 11.52
N ALA A 14 4.81 8.99 12.17
CA ALA A 14 5.18 10.42 12.16
C ALA A 14 5.50 10.95 10.76
N VAL A 15 6.18 10.15 9.92
CA VAL A 15 6.43 10.52 8.52
C VAL A 15 5.13 10.69 7.75
N PHE A 16 4.18 9.76 7.89
CA PHE A 16 2.89 9.87 7.19
C PHE A 16 2.05 11.03 7.69
N THR A 17 2.05 11.28 9.00
CA THR A 17 1.41 12.47 9.58
C THR A 17 2.03 13.75 9.02
N ALA A 18 3.35 13.81 8.87
CA ALA A 18 4.04 14.96 8.30
C ALA A 18 3.70 15.16 6.82
N LEU A 19 3.66 14.09 6.02
CA LEU A 19 3.23 14.13 4.62
C LEU A 19 1.78 14.57 4.49
N ALA A 20 0.88 14.03 5.31
CA ALA A 20 -0.52 14.43 5.35
C ALA A 20 -0.67 15.91 5.70
N LYS A 21 0.10 16.43 6.66
CA LYS A 21 0.10 17.85 7.00
C LYS A 21 0.60 18.72 5.84
N ALA A 22 1.65 18.28 5.13
CA ALA A 22 2.18 18.99 3.98
C ALA A 22 1.20 19.05 2.79
N ASP A 23 0.40 18.00 2.59
CA ASP A 23 -0.65 17.91 1.55
C ASP A 23 -1.96 18.62 1.96
N GLY A 24 -2.00 19.30 3.10
CA GLY A 24 -3.21 19.98 3.62
C GLY A 24 -4.25 19.04 4.24
N GLY A 25 -3.92 17.76 4.40
CA GLY A 25 -4.75 16.77 5.08
C GLY A 25 -4.46 15.34 4.65
N GLY A 26 -4.83 14.39 5.50
CA GLY A 26 -4.74 12.98 5.17
C GLY A 26 -5.63 12.12 6.05
N ARG A 27 -5.84 10.88 5.61
CA ARG A 27 -6.62 9.89 6.34
C ARG A 27 -5.78 8.65 6.57
N ARG A 28 -5.52 8.43 7.86
CA ARG A 28 -4.99 7.17 8.36
C ARG A 28 -6.05 6.08 8.27
N LEU A 29 -5.72 4.98 7.61
CA LEU A 29 -6.55 3.79 7.57
C LEU A 29 -6.08 2.83 8.66
N TRP A 30 -6.98 2.39 9.54
CA TRP A 30 -6.60 1.41 10.56
C TRP A 30 -6.05 0.11 9.96
N THR A 31 -6.59 -0.31 8.81
CA THR A 31 -6.08 -1.42 8.00
C THR A 31 -6.40 -1.18 6.53
N ILE A 32 -5.78 -1.96 5.62
CA ILE A 32 -6.15 -1.96 4.21
C ILE A 32 -7.55 -2.58 4.08
N PRO A 33 -8.52 -1.91 3.44
CA PRO A 33 -9.89 -2.43 3.30
C PRO A 33 -9.92 -3.71 2.47
N TRP A 34 -10.89 -4.59 2.75
CA TRP A 34 -11.02 -5.89 2.11
C TRP A 34 -12.27 -5.94 1.25
N SER A 35 -12.21 -6.65 0.11
CA SER A 35 -13.39 -6.93 -0.70
C SER A 35 -13.24 -8.24 -1.49
N PRO A 36 -14.26 -9.11 -1.50
CA PRO A 36 -14.21 -10.35 -2.28
C PRO A 36 -14.43 -10.12 -3.78
N ARG A 37 -14.99 -8.99 -4.18
CA ARG A 37 -15.31 -8.70 -5.59
C ARG A 37 -14.02 -8.41 -6.37
N ALA A 38 -13.66 -9.25 -7.33
CA ALA A 38 -12.44 -9.09 -8.10
C ALA A 38 -12.52 -7.95 -9.15
N PHE A 39 -11.37 -7.57 -9.66
CA PHE A 39 -11.15 -6.78 -10.86
C PHE A 39 -10.39 -7.63 -11.89
N PRO A 40 -10.35 -7.23 -13.18
CA PRO A 40 -9.61 -7.97 -14.20
C PRO A 40 -8.12 -8.16 -13.85
N GLU A 41 -7.49 -7.19 -13.19
CA GLU A 41 -6.05 -7.21 -12.88
C GLU A 41 -5.73 -7.96 -11.59
N THR A 42 -6.74 -8.37 -10.81
CA THR A 42 -6.57 -8.90 -9.45
C THR A 42 -5.54 -10.03 -9.37
N GLU A 43 -5.64 -11.03 -10.24
CA GLU A 43 -4.74 -12.18 -10.20
C GLU A 43 -3.30 -11.80 -10.55
N ALA A 44 -3.11 -10.93 -11.55
CA ALA A 44 -1.79 -10.43 -11.93
C ALA A 44 -1.15 -9.64 -10.79
N ARG A 45 -1.92 -8.80 -10.08
CA ARG A 45 -1.42 -8.02 -8.94
C ARG A 45 -1.12 -8.90 -7.73
N VAL A 46 -1.94 -9.91 -7.45
CA VAL A 46 -1.66 -10.89 -6.38
C VAL A 46 -0.36 -11.63 -6.63
N ALA A 47 -0.15 -12.12 -7.86
CA ALA A 47 1.09 -12.81 -8.24
C ALA A 47 2.32 -11.92 -8.06
N LEU A 48 2.25 -10.66 -8.50
CA LEU A 48 3.33 -9.67 -8.33
C LEU A 48 3.65 -9.39 -6.85
N CYS A 49 2.62 -9.25 -6.01
CA CYS A 49 2.79 -9.03 -4.57
C CYS A 49 3.43 -10.22 -3.85
N LEU A 50 3.18 -11.44 -4.32
CA LEU A 50 3.75 -12.66 -3.76
C LEU A 50 5.20 -12.88 -4.21
N SER A 51 5.54 -12.57 -5.47
CA SER A 51 6.89 -12.79 -6.00
C SER A 51 7.95 -11.90 -5.31
N ARG A 52 7.58 -10.66 -4.98
CA ARG A 52 8.46 -9.72 -4.26
C ARG A 52 8.49 -9.87 -2.74
N ALA A 53 7.72 -10.81 -2.18
CA ALA A 53 7.75 -11.03 -0.74
C ALA A 53 9.08 -11.63 -0.30
N LYS A 54 9.82 -10.92 0.57
CA LYS A 54 11.10 -11.35 1.16
C LYS A 54 11.07 -12.78 1.73
N ARG A 55 9.93 -13.19 2.29
CA ARG A 55 9.64 -14.58 2.67
C ARG A 55 8.45 -15.05 1.86
N GLN A 56 8.69 -15.99 0.95
CA GLN A 56 7.65 -16.66 0.18
C GLN A 56 7.12 -17.83 1.00
N PRO A 57 5.89 -17.75 1.54
CA PRO A 57 5.29 -18.90 2.22
C PRO A 57 5.06 -20.04 1.22
N GLN A 58 5.18 -21.27 1.69
CA GLN A 58 4.88 -22.48 0.91
C GLN A 58 3.56 -23.11 1.36
N GLY A 59 2.99 -23.98 0.53
CA GLY A 59 1.76 -24.73 0.84
C GLY A 59 0.57 -23.84 1.21
N LEU A 60 -0.15 -24.23 2.26
CA LEU A 60 -1.37 -23.55 2.73
C LEU A 60 -1.11 -22.07 3.10
N GLY A 61 0.06 -21.75 3.65
CA GLY A 61 0.43 -20.37 3.99
C GLY A 61 0.49 -19.46 2.77
N ARG A 62 0.86 -20.00 1.60
CA ARG A 62 0.83 -19.27 0.33
C ARG A 62 -0.59 -18.94 -0.09
N TRP A 63 -1.48 -19.91 0.03
CA TRP A 63 -2.90 -19.74 -0.30
C TRP A 63 -3.57 -18.70 0.59
N VAL A 64 -3.38 -18.78 1.91
CA VAL A 64 -3.94 -17.80 2.86
C VAL A 64 -3.40 -16.40 2.57
N LYS A 65 -2.09 -16.27 2.32
CA LYS A 65 -1.49 -14.97 1.99
C LYS A 65 -2.00 -14.43 0.66
N ALA A 66 -2.12 -15.28 -0.37
CA ALA A 66 -2.68 -14.90 -1.67
C ALA A 66 -4.12 -14.41 -1.53
N TRP A 67 -4.94 -15.14 -0.77
CA TRP A 67 -6.32 -14.78 -0.49
C TRP A 67 -6.44 -13.43 0.23
N LEU A 68 -5.62 -13.21 1.27
CA LEU A 68 -5.58 -11.93 1.97
C LEU A 68 -5.17 -10.77 1.05
N ILE A 69 -4.11 -10.96 0.24
CA ILE A 69 -3.64 -9.95 -0.72
C ILE A 69 -4.72 -9.63 -1.75
N ARG A 70 -5.43 -10.66 -2.24
CA ARG A 70 -6.56 -10.52 -3.17
C ARG A 70 -7.63 -9.61 -2.57
N LEU A 71 -8.06 -9.91 -1.35
CA LEU A 71 -9.08 -9.11 -0.65
C LEU A 71 -8.62 -7.66 -0.46
N GLN A 72 -7.37 -7.47 -0.04
CA GLN A 72 -6.79 -6.16 0.21
C GLN A 72 -6.65 -5.31 -1.05
N TYR A 73 -6.15 -5.89 -2.15
CA TYR A 73 -6.08 -5.22 -3.45
C TYR A 73 -7.48 -4.76 -3.89
N ASN A 74 -8.45 -5.67 -3.88
CA ASN A 74 -9.82 -5.40 -4.30
C ASN A 74 -10.52 -4.34 -3.44
N GLY A 75 -10.28 -4.36 -2.13
CA GLY A 75 -10.84 -3.36 -1.22
C GLY A 75 -10.18 -2.00 -1.39
N ALA A 76 -8.85 -1.95 -1.49
CA ALA A 76 -8.09 -0.73 -1.74
C ALA A 76 -8.48 -0.09 -3.09
N ARG A 77 -8.63 -0.90 -4.14
CA ARG A 77 -9.00 -0.43 -5.47
C ARG A 77 -10.33 0.32 -5.46
N ARG A 78 -11.32 -0.22 -4.73
CA ARG A 78 -12.63 0.43 -4.52
C ARG A 78 -12.55 1.66 -3.64
N LEU A 79 -11.69 1.65 -2.62
CA LEU A 79 -11.45 2.84 -1.80
C LEU A 79 -10.98 4.00 -2.69
N PHE A 80 -9.97 3.74 -3.53
CA PHE A 80 -9.37 4.76 -4.40
C PHE A 80 -10.29 5.20 -5.53
N GLN A 81 -11.11 4.31 -6.10
CA GLN A 81 -12.15 4.71 -7.04
C GLN A 81 -13.11 5.77 -6.45
N ARG A 82 -13.35 5.74 -5.13
CA ARG A 82 -14.19 6.71 -4.41
C ARG A 82 -13.45 7.96 -3.95
N HIS A 83 -12.12 7.99 -4.02
CA HIS A 83 -11.27 9.07 -3.51
C HIS A 83 -10.35 9.57 -4.63
N GLN A 84 -10.95 10.01 -5.74
CA GLN A 84 -10.21 10.57 -6.88
C GLN A 84 -9.37 11.76 -6.42
N GLY A 85 -8.13 11.87 -6.92
CA GLY A 85 -7.18 12.91 -6.52
C GLY A 85 -6.49 12.69 -5.17
N ALA A 86 -6.72 11.56 -4.50
CA ALA A 86 -5.91 11.17 -3.35
C ALA A 86 -4.52 10.68 -3.80
N VAL A 87 -3.56 10.71 -2.86
CA VAL A 87 -2.22 10.14 -3.03
C VAL A 87 -2.07 8.98 -2.06
N ALA A 88 -1.75 7.79 -2.57
CA ALA A 88 -1.57 6.60 -1.75
C ALA A 88 -0.12 6.50 -1.26
N VAL A 89 0.07 6.32 0.04
CA VAL A 89 1.41 6.26 0.64
C VAL A 89 1.58 4.97 1.44
N ALA A 90 2.75 4.32 1.33
CA ALA A 90 3.08 3.18 2.17
C ALA A 90 4.59 3.08 2.44
N TRP A 91 4.94 2.41 3.55
CA TRP A 91 6.32 2.22 3.98
C TRP A 91 6.89 0.91 3.43
N ASN A 92 8.02 0.92 2.72
CA ASN A 92 8.57 -0.26 2.05
C ASN A 92 7.50 -0.98 1.19
N GLY A 93 6.86 -0.24 0.28
CA GLY A 93 5.70 -0.68 -0.50
C GLY A 93 5.97 -1.72 -1.60
N LEU A 94 7.12 -2.40 -1.58
CA LEU A 94 7.56 -3.28 -2.66
C LEU A 94 7.16 -4.76 -2.52
N GLY A 95 6.49 -5.15 -1.43
CA GLY A 95 5.99 -6.52 -1.27
C GLY A 95 4.69 -6.65 -0.46
N GLY A 96 3.97 -7.75 -0.69
CA GLY A 96 2.81 -8.15 0.11
C GLY A 96 1.67 -7.12 0.12
N SER A 97 1.03 -6.93 1.28
CA SER A 97 -0.15 -6.08 1.46
C SER A 97 0.09 -4.61 1.10
N ARG A 98 1.25 -4.05 1.43
CA ARG A 98 1.57 -2.64 1.12
C ARG A 98 1.73 -2.42 -0.37
N GLN A 99 2.34 -3.39 -1.07
CA GLN A 99 2.39 -3.36 -2.52
C GLN A 99 1.01 -3.48 -3.15
N ALA A 100 0.14 -4.35 -2.61
CA ALA A 100 -1.24 -4.49 -3.06
C ALA A 100 -2.01 -3.16 -2.95
N PHE A 101 -1.81 -2.43 -1.85
CA PHE A 101 -2.39 -1.10 -1.64
C PHE A 101 -1.90 -0.08 -2.68
N LEU A 102 -0.59 0.02 -2.91
CA LEU A 102 -0.04 0.98 -3.89
C LEU A 102 -0.39 0.61 -5.34
N LEU A 103 -0.38 -0.69 -5.69
CA LEU A 103 -0.83 -1.15 -7.02
C LEU A 103 -2.31 -0.83 -7.24
N ALA A 104 -3.16 -1.03 -6.23
CA ALA A 104 -4.57 -0.67 -6.31
C ALA A 104 -4.80 0.83 -6.53
N ALA A 105 -3.94 1.69 -5.96
CA ALA A 105 -3.97 3.12 -6.21
C ALA A 105 -3.55 3.48 -7.64
N ARG A 106 -2.44 2.89 -8.11
CA ARG A 106 -1.96 3.08 -9.50
C ARG A 106 -2.98 2.66 -10.52
N ASP A 107 -3.56 1.47 -10.34
CA ASP A 107 -4.60 0.96 -11.23
C ASP A 107 -5.84 1.87 -11.19
N ALA A 108 -6.07 2.57 -10.07
CA ALA A 108 -7.09 3.61 -9.93
C ALA A 108 -6.75 4.97 -10.51
N GLY A 109 -5.57 5.14 -11.12
CA GLY A 109 -5.13 6.40 -11.70
C GLY A 109 -4.66 7.41 -10.65
N LEU A 110 -4.39 6.97 -9.42
CA LEU A 110 -3.90 7.83 -8.36
C LEU A 110 -2.37 7.81 -8.29
N ALA A 111 -1.80 8.93 -7.85
CA ALA A 111 -0.39 9.01 -7.51
C ALA A 111 -0.05 8.14 -6.29
N THR A 112 1.17 7.62 -6.27
CA THR A 112 1.71 6.80 -5.18
C THR A 112 2.97 7.43 -4.63
N LEU A 113 3.24 7.27 -3.33
CA LEU A 113 4.53 7.55 -2.72
C LEU A 113 5.02 6.34 -1.91
N TYR A 114 6.27 5.96 -2.12
CA TYR A 114 6.98 4.91 -1.43
C TYR A 114 7.91 5.55 -0.42
N CYS A 115 7.67 5.29 0.86
CA CYS A 115 8.53 5.80 1.92
C CYS A 115 9.44 4.71 2.47
N GLU A 116 10.70 5.04 2.70
CA GLU A 116 11.65 4.13 3.33
C GLU A 116 12.76 4.87 4.11
N LEU A 117 13.58 4.11 4.84
CA LEU A 117 14.77 4.69 5.46
C LEU A 117 15.76 5.09 4.37
N ALA A 118 16.18 6.35 4.41
CA ALA A 118 17.26 6.81 3.55
C ALA A 118 18.62 6.22 4.01
N PRO A 119 19.62 6.17 3.12
CA PRO A 119 20.97 5.74 3.47
C PRO A 119 21.63 6.65 4.52
N PHE A 120 21.23 7.92 4.59
CA PHE A 120 21.78 8.86 5.57
C PHE A 120 20.98 8.85 6.88
N PRO A 121 21.65 8.86 8.04
CA PRO A 121 20.99 8.93 9.34
C PRO A 121 20.01 10.10 9.45
N GLY A 122 18.85 9.83 10.06
CA GLY A 122 17.80 10.82 10.25
C GLY A 122 17.02 11.22 9.00
N ARG A 123 17.37 10.71 7.81
CA ARG A 123 16.66 11.01 6.56
C ARG A 123 15.66 9.91 6.19
N VAL A 124 14.71 10.25 5.33
CA VAL A 124 13.68 9.37 4.78
C VAL A 124 13.63 9.61 3.27
N THR A 125 13.57 8.53 2.50
CA THR A 125 13.35 8.60 1.06
C THR A 125 11.85 8.58 0.79
N VAL A 126 11.39 9.44 -0.12
CA VAL A 126 10.01 9.50 -0.59
C VAL A 126 10.05 9.46 -2.12
N ASP A 127 9.63 8.35 -2.71
CA ASP A 127 9.76 8.08 -4.14
C ASP A 127 8.38 7.89 -4.80
N PRO A 128 8.01 8.64 -5.85
CA PRO A 128 6.75 8.42 -6.55
C PRO A 128 6.70 7.15 -7.43
N MET A 129 7.86 6.66 -7.86
CA MET A 129 8.03 5.54 -8.79
C MET A 129 8.36 4.22 -8.10
N GLY A 130 9.01 4.30 -6.94
CA GLY A 130 9.21 3.20 -5.99
C GLY A 130 10.34 2.25 -6.31
#